data_AF-A0AAU3NXY0-F1
#
_entry.id   AF-A0AAU3NXY0-F1
#
_cell.length_a   1.000
_cell.length_b   1.000
_cell.length_c   1.000
_cell.angle_alpha   90.00
_cell.angle_beta   90.00
_cell.angle_gamma   90.00
#
_symmetry.space_group_name_H-M   'P 1'
#
loop_
_entity.id
_entity.type
_entity.pdbx_description
1 polymer ?
#
loop_
_entity_poly.entity_id
_entity_poly.type
_entity_poly.pdbx_seq_one_letter_code
_entity_poly.pdbx_strand_id
1 'polypeptide(L)'
;MALPDLDDLIAEVDRRCETAHRPAGQEQFDWLALLTVAAELAGQLHALADDLVEDYVEHCRTYCSSWTDIGAALGVTRQAVQQRFNGPYKRCGPETMTGGLRRAMAHVKQAGETSWSLAASAWMPRTRPAC
;
A
#
# COMPACT_ATOMS: atom_id res chain seq x y z
N MET A 1 -17.44 -17.02 11.76
CA MET A 1 -16.22 -17.57 11.14
C MET A 1 -15.16 -17.63 12.21
N ALA A 2 -14.60 -18.81 12.48
CA ALA A 2 -13.43 -18.92 13.34
C ALA A 2 -12.21 -18.41 12.57
N LEU A 3 -11.24 -17.81 13.28
CA LEU A 3 -9.93 -17.57 12.71
C LEU A 3 -9.23 -18.92 12.48
N PRO A 4 -8.44 -19.08 11.41
CA PRO A 4 -7.67 -20.30 11.21
C PRO A 4 -6.72 -20.50 12.39
N ASP A 5 -6.65 -21.73 12.89
CA ASP A 5 -5.65 -22.08 13.89
C ASP A 5 -4.31 -22.48 13.24
N LEU A 6 -3.35 -22.90 14.06
CA LEU A 6 -2.03 -23.27 13.57
C LEU A 6 -2.08 -24.52 12.66
N ASP A 7 -2.95 -25.48 12.98
CA ASP A 7 -3.07 -26.72 12.23
C ASP A 7 -3.68 -26.46 10.86
N ASP A 8 -4.67 -25.56 10.78
CA ASP A 8 -5.23 -25.08 9.50
C ASP A 8 -4.14 -24.45 8.61
N LEU A 9 -3.25 -23.65 9.21
CA LEU A 9 -2.17 -22.98 8.50
C LEU A 9 -1.08 -23.96 8.03
N ILE A 10 -0.75 -24.96 8.85
CA ILE A 10 0.19 -26.03 8.47
C ILE A 10 -0.37 -26.83 7.29
N ALA A 11 -1.63 -27.25 7.37
CA ALA A 11 -2.30 -27.97 6.28
C ALA A 11 -2.35 -27.16 4.98
N GLU A 12 -2.53 -25.84 5.08
CA GLU A 12 -2.51 -24.94 3.93
C GLU A 12 -1.10 -24.81 3.30
N VAL A 13 -0.04 -24.78 4.12
CA VAL A 13 1.35 -24.80 3.64
C VAL A 13 1.65 -26.10 2.92
N ASP A 14 1.31 -27.24 3.53
CA ASP A 14 1.51 -28.57 2.94
C ASP A 14 0.78 -28.67 1.59
N ARG A 15 -0.48 -28.26 1.54
CA ARG A 15 -1.29 -28.23 0.32
C ARG A 15 -0.66 -27.39 -0.79
N ARG A 16 -0.13 -26.20 -0.46
CA ARG A 16 0.56 -25.35 -1.45
C ARG A 16 1.85 -26.00 -1.95
N CYS A 17 2.62 -26.64 -1.07
CA CYS A 17 3.82 -27.35 -1.45
C CYS A 17 3.53 -28.60 -2.30
N GLU A 18 2.49 -29.38 -2.00
CA GLU A 18 2.06 -30.50 -2.84
C GLU A 18 1.71 -30.05 -4.27
N THR A 19 1.05 -28.89 -4.41
CA THR A 19 0.76 -28.34 -5.74
C THR A 19 2.00 -27.86 -6.49
N ALA A 20 3.06 -27.48 -5.77
CA ALA A 20 4.33 -27.03 -6.34
C ALA A 20 5.31 -28.19 -6.62
N HIS A 21 5.24 -29.28 -5.85
CA HIS A 21 6.18 -30.39 -5.91
C HIS A 21 5.80 -31.40 -7.01
N ARG A 22 6.38 -31.24 -8.20
CA ARG A 22 6.50 -32.34 -9.18
C ARG A 22 7.95 -32.52 -9.67
N PRO A 23 8.83 -33.14 -8.87
CA PRO A 23 9.96 -33.88 -9.40
C PRO A 23 9.79 -35.38 -9.10
N ALA A 24 9.82 -36.20 -10.15
CA ALA A 24 9.83 -37.65 -10.01
C ALA A 24 11.13 -38.10 -9.30
N GLY A 25 11.01 -38.73 -8.13
CA GLY A 25 12.07 -39.60 -7.60
C GLY A 25 12.90 -39.11 -6.40
N GLN A 26 12.43 -38.15 -5.60
CA GLN A 26 13.06 -37.85 -4.30
C GLN A 26 12.19 -38.32 -3.13
N GLU A 27 12.72 -39.20 -2.29
CA GLU A 27 12.04 -39.75 -1.10
C GLU A 27 12.20 -38.87 0.16
N GLN A 28 12.79 -37.67 0.04
CA GLN A 28 13.07 -36.80 1.18
C GLN A 28 12.30 -35.47 1.07
N PHE A 29 11.57 -35.11 2.14
CA PHE A 29 10.84 -33.86 2.25
C PHE A 29 11.76 -32.64 2.09
N ASP A 30 11.42 -31.73 1.18
CA ASP A 30 12.09 -30.43 1.05
C ASP A 30 11.56 -29.44 2.09
N TRP A 31 12.15 -29.49 3.29
CA TRP A 31 11.81 -28.59 4.39
C TRP A 31 12.04 -27.11 4.07
N LEU A 32 12.94 -26.78 3.15
CA LEU A 32 13.19 -25.40 2.74
C LEU A 32 12.07 -24.86 1.85
N ALA A 33 11.52 -25.70 0.96
CA ALA A 33 10.34 -25.34 0.19
C ALA A 33 9.13 -25.06 1.09
N LEU A 34 8.87 -25.92 2.09
CA LEU A 34 7.82 -25.71 3.08
C LEU A 34 8.00 -24.41 3.86
N LEU A 35 9.22 -24.15 4.36
CA LEU A 35 9.52 -22.90 5.08
C LEU A 35 9.31 -21.65 4.21
N THR A 36 9.67 -21.72 2.92
CA THR A 36 9.48 -20.61 1.99
C THR A 36 8.00 -20.28 1.82
N VAL A 37 7.17 -21.30 1.59
CA VAL A 37 5.71 -21.13 1.47
C VAL A 37 5.09 -20.64 2.77
N ALA A 38 5.53 -21.15 3.93
CA ALA A 38 5.08 -20.67 5.23
C ALA A 38 5.40 -19.20 5.45
N ALA A 39 6.60 -18.74 5.07
CA ALA A 39 6.98 -17.33 5.18
C ALA A 39 6.13 -16.42 4.27
N GLU A 40 5.82 -16.87 3.04
CA GLU A 40 4.91 -16.15 2.15
C GLU A 40 3.50 -16.04 2.72
N LEU A 41 2.95 -17.15 3.24
CA LEU A 41 1.63 -17.16 3.86
C LEU A 41 1.58 -16.25 5.10
N ALA A 42 2.60 -16.30 5.95
CA ALA A 42 2.72 -15.41 7.10
C ALA A 42 2.77 -13.94 6.68
N GLY A 43 3.49 -13.61 5.60
CA GLY A 43 3.52 -12.27 5.03
C GLY A 43 2.14 -11.80 4.55
N GLN A 44 1.37 -12.68 3.91
CA GLN A 44 -0.01 -12.38 3.47
C GLN A 44 -0.93 -12.11 4.67
N LEU A 45 -0.85 -12.93 5.72
CA LEU A 45 -1.62 -12.75 6.94
C LEU A 45 -1.26 -11.46 7.67
N HIS A 46 0.04 -11.12 7.72
CA HIS A 46 0.49 -9.88 8.33
C HIS A 46 -0.03 -8.65 7.58
N ALA A 47 0.01 -8.67 6.24
CA ALA A 47 -0.53 -7.59 5.43
C ALA A 47 -2.04 -7.38 5.67
N LEU A 48 -2.81 -8.47 5.74
CA LEU A 48 -4.24 -8.38 6.06
C LEU A 48 -4.50 -7.84 7.47
N ALA A 49 -3.67 -8.23 8.44
CA ALA A 49 -3.76 -7.72 9.81
C ALA A 49 -3.44 -6.22 9.87
N ASP A 50 -2.42 -5.77 9.15
CA ASP A 50 -2.07 -4.35 9.06
C ASP A 50 -3.18 -3.53 8.37
N ASP A 51 -3.72 -4.03 7.25
CA ASP A 51 -4.83 -3.38 6.54
C ASP A 51 -6.09 -3.27 7.42
N LEU A 52 -6.40 -4.32 8.20
CA LEU A 52 -7.49 -4.29 9.17
C LEU A 52 -7.28 -3.20 10.24
N VAL A 53 -6.08 -3.12 10.81
CA VAL A 53 -5.76 -2.10 11.82
C VAL A 53 -5.85 -0.70 11.20
N GLU A 54 -5.35 -0.53 9.98
CA GLU A 54 -5.41 0.74 9.26
C GLU A 54 -6.85 1.22 9.03
N ASP A 55 -7.73 0.34 8.56
CA ASP A 55 -9.16 0.64 8.35
C ASP A 55 -9.84 1.09 9.64
N TYR A 56 -9.61 0.40 10.76
CA TYR A 56 -10.18 0.80 12.04
C TYR A 56 -9.56 2.08 12.61
N VAL A 57 -8.29 2.36 12.35
CA VAL A 57 -7.67 3.64 12.71
C VAL A 57 -8.33 4.78 11.91
N GLU A 58 -8.57 4.60 10.61
CA GLU A 58 -9.29 5.56 9.78
C GLU A 58 -10.72 5.78 10.27
N HIS A 59 -11.45 4.70 10.62
CA HIS A 59 -12.76 4.79 11.24
C HIS A 59 -12.70 5.59 12.55
N CYS A 60 -11.79 5.27 13.46
CA CYS A 60 -11.61 6.02 14.72
C CYS A 60 -11.38 7.51 14.48
N ARG A 61 -10.57 7.86 13.47
CA ARG A 61 -10.29 9.25 13.09
C ARG A 61 -11.52 9.93 12.49
N THR A 62 -12.32 9.22 11.71
CA THR A 62 -13.59 9.70 11.14
C THR A 62 -14.61 10.01 12.23
N TYR A 63 -14.66 9.19 13.30
CA TYR A 63 -15.49 9.40 14.48
C TYR A 63 -14.80 10.27 15.57
N CYS A 64 -13.82 11.11 15.17
CA CYS A 64 -13.16 12.11 16.02
C CYS A 64 -12.41 11.57 17.25
N SER A 65 -12.00 10.30 17.27
CA SER A 65 -11.13 9.76 18.33
C SER A 65 -9.74 10.42 18.30
N SER A 66 -9.16 10.69 19.47
CA SER A 66 -7.85 11.33 19.56
C SER A 66 -6.72 10.34 19.28
N TRP A 67 -5.56 10.83 18.82
CA TRP A 67 -4.36 10.00 18.65
C TRP A 67 -3.87 9.37 19.96
N THR A 68 -4.20 9.97 21.11
CA THR A 68 -3.88 9.42 22.42
C THR A 68 -4.75 8.19 22.71
N ASP A 69 -6.06 8.27 22.44
CA ASP A 69 -7.00 7.16 22.67
C ASP A 69 -6.71 5.99 21.73
N ILE A 70 -6.43 6.29 20.46
CA ILE A 70 -6.04 5.29 19.45
C ILE A 70 -4.73 4.59 19.88
N GLY A 71 -3.74 5.34 20.37
CA GLY A 71 -2.50 4.76 20.90
C GLY A 71 -2.72 3.87 22.11
N ALA A 72 -3.57 4.31 23.05
CA ALA A 72 -3.93 3.51 24.21
C ALA A 72 -4.61 2.18 23.81
N ALA A 73 -5.51 2.20 22.82
CA ALA A 73 -6.16 0.99 22.31
C ALA A 73 -5.19 0.03 21.60
N LEU A 74 -4.20 0.56 20.88
CA LEU A 74 -3.17 -0.22 20.19
C LEU A 74 -1.99 -0.64 21.10
N GLY A 75 -1.99 -0.22 22.37
CA GLY A 75 -0.89 -0.52 23.31
C GLY A 75 0.44 0.15 22.95
N VAL A 76 0.40 1.28 22.23
CA VAL A 76 1.58 2.01 21.77
C VAL A 76 1.49 3.50 22.13
N THR A 77 2.62 4.21 22.08
CA THR A 77 2.62 5.64 22.37
C THR A 77 1.91 6.44 21.26
N ARG A 78 1.37 7.61 21.62
CA ARG A 78 0.80 8.57 20.66
C ARG A 78 1.75 8.87 19.49
N GLN A 79 3.05 9.02 19.78
CA GLN A 79 4.06 9.28 18.77
C GLN A 79 4.27 8.10 17.82
N ALA A 80 4.25 6.87 18.34
CA ALA A 80 4.37 5.66 17.52
C ALA A 80 3.18 5.51 16.55
N VAL A 81 1.96 5.78 17.01
CA VAL A 81 0.77 5.79 16.13
C VAL A 81 0.89 6.89 15.09
N GLN A 82 1.25 8.11 15.48
CA GLN A 82 1.37 9.21 14.52
C GLN A 82 2.47 8.92 13.48
N GLN A 83 3.60 8.36 13.87
CA GLN A 83 4.63 7.99 12.92
C GLN A 83 4.14 6.93 11.91
N ARG A 84 3.33 5.97 12.36
CA ARG A 84 2.79 4.90 11.52
C ARG A 84 1.65 5.35 10.60
N PHE A 85 0.73 6.18 11.10
CA PHE A 85 -0.54 6.48 10.43
C PHE A 85 -0.73 7.95 10.02
N ASN A 86 0.09 8.87 10.52
CA ASN A 86 0.01 10.31 10.20
C ASN A 86 0.89 10.66 8.98
N GLY A 87 1.34 9.64 8.25
CA GLY A 87 2.06 9.76 6.99
C GLY A 87 1.18 10.44 5.93
N PRO A 88 1.76 11.31 5.10
CA PRO A 88 0.97 12.09 4.18
C PRO A 88 0.53 11.15 3.02
N TYR A 89 -0.78 11.00 2.86
CA TYR A 89 -1.46 10.42 1.68
C TYR A 89 -1.30 8.90 1.45
N LYS A 90 -2.02 8.06 2.21
CA LYS A 90 -2.54 6.83 1.61
C LYS A 90 -3.82 7.16 0.83
N ARG A 91 -3.60 7.45 -0.45
CA ARG A 91 -4.35 7.02 -1.64
C ARG A 91 -5.89 7.14 -1.58
N CYS A 92 -6.41 8.33 -1.90
CA CYS A 92 -7.56 8.38 -2.80
C CYS A 92 -7.11 7.70 -4.10
N GLY A 93 -7.45 6.42 -4.26
CA GLY A 93 -7.17 5.69 -5.47
C GLY A 93 -7.86 6.37 -6.65
N PRO A 94 -7.29 6.32 -7.87
CA PRO A 94 -7.94 6.89 -9.06
C PRO A 94 -9.34 6.32 -9.29
N GLU A 95 -9.69 5.17 -8.69
CA GLU A 95 -11.04 4.60 -8.69
C GLU A 95 -12.08 5.41 -7.90
N THR A 96 -11.70 6.07 -6.80
CA THR A 96 -12.58 6.94 -5.98
C THR A 96 -12.72 8.36 -6.51
N MET A 97 -11.94 8.72 -7.54
CA MET A 97 -12.01 10.03 -8.19
C MET A 97 -13.16 10.03 -9.21
N THR A 98 -14.27 10.71 -8.91
CA THR A 98 -15.36 10.90 -9.87
C THR A 98 -14.79 11.41 -11.20
N GLY A 99 -15.23 10.85 -12.32
CA GLY A 99 -14.67 11.15 -13.64
C GLY A 99 -14.66 12.65 -13.98
N GLY A 100 -15.51 13.46 -13.34
CA GLY A 100 -15.50 14.92 -13.42
C GLY A 100 -14.24 15.57 -12.82
N LEU A 101 -13.76 15.10 -11.67
CA LEU A 101 -12.58 15.67 -11.01
C LEU A 101 -11.29 15.35 -11.77
N ARG A 102 -11.20 14.16 -12.38
CA ARG A 102 -10.09 13.79 -13.27
C ARG A 102 -10.00 14.70 -14.50
N ARG A 103 -11.14 15.04 -15.11
CA ARG A 103 -11.20 15.99 -16.24
C ARG A 103 -10.81 17.40 -15.80
N ALA A 104 -11.32 17.87 -14.65
CA ALA A 104 -10.98 19.19 -14.12
C ALA A 104 -9.47 19.34 -13.85
N MET A 105 -8.83 18.33 -13.25
CA MET A 105 -7.38 18.35 -13.00
C MET A 105 -6.55 18.31 -14.28
N ALA A 106 -7.01 17.62 -15.34
CA ALA A 106 -6.35 17.63 -16.64
C ALA A 106 -6.35 19.03 -17.28
N HIS A 107 -7.45 19.79 -17.15
CA HIS A 107 -7.51 21.18 -17.59
C HIS A 107 -6.57 22.09 -16.80
N VAL A 108 -6.47 21.90 -15.47
CA VAL A 108 -5.52 22.66 -14.63
C VAL A 108 -4.08 22.39 -15.04
N LYS A 109 -3.73 21.12 -15.32
CA LYS A 109 -2.39 20.76 -15.78
C LYS A 109 -2.05 21.40 -17.14
N GLN A 110 -2.97 21.35 -18.12
CA GLN A 110 -2.75 21.99 -19.42
C GLN A 110 -2.67 23.52 -19.35
N ALA A 111 -3.46 24.15 -18.48
CA ALA A 111 -3.35 25.58 -18.21
C ALA A 111 -1.99 25.95 -17.58
N GLY A 112 -1.46 25.09 -16.70
CA GLY A 112 -0.11 25.24 -16.15
C GLY A 112 0.99 25.08 -17.20
N GLU A 113 0.89 24.07 -18.08
CA GLU A 113 1.86 23.81 -19.16
C GLU A 113 1.86 24.91 -20.22
N THR A 114 0.68 25.43 -20.60
CA THR A 114 0.57 26.57 -21.51
C THR A 114 1.07 27.87 -20.88
N SER A 115 0.80 28.10 -19.60
CA SER A 115 1.37 29.23 -18.85
C SER A 115 2.89 29.15 -18.73
N TRP A 116 3.44 27.96 -18.48
CA TRP A 116 4.90 27.73 -18.47
C TRP A 116 5.52 27.91 -19.86
N SER A 117 4.86 27.46 -20.93
CA SER A 117 5.36 27.60 -22.29
C SER A 117 5.35 29.05 -22.79
N LEU A 118 4.32 29.84 -22.44
CA LEU A 118 4.25 31.27 -22.75
C LEU A 118 5.27 32.08 -21.92
N ALA A 119 5.42 31.77 -20.63
CA ALA A 119 6.43 32.40 -19.78
C ALA A 119 7.86 32.05 -20.21
N ALA A 120 8.12 30.79 -20.60
CA ALA A 120 9.42 30.35 -21.11
C ALA A 120 9.77 31.01 -22.46
N SER A 121 8.77 31.21 -23.33
CA SER A 121 8.95 31.92 -24.61
C SER A 121 9.24 33.42 -24.41
N ALA A 122 8.72 34.02 -23.34
CA ALA A 122 8.95 35.42 -22.98
C ALA A 122 10.35 35.68 -22.36
N TRP A 123 11.01 34.63 -21.85
CA TRP A 123 12.32 34.72 -21.19
C TRP A 123 13.49 34.13 -22.01
N MET A 124 13.27 33.72 -23.26
CA MET A 124 14.35 33.31 -24.15
C MET A 124 15.02 34.53 -24.80
N PRO A 125 16.34 34.76 -24.61
CA PRO A 125 17.05 35.85 -25.27
C PRO A 125 17.09 35.59 -26.79
N ARG A 126 16.57 36.54 -27.59
CA ARG A 126 16.77 36.58 -29.04
C ARG A 126 18.27 36.62 -29.33
N THR A 127 18.82 35.51 -29.82
CA THR A 127 20.16 35.48 -30.40
C THR A 127 20.17 36.39 -31.63
N ARG A 128 20.96 37.46 -31.57
CA ARG A 128 21.29 38.26 -32.75
C ARG A 128 22.12 37.39 -33.69
N PRO A 129 21.82 37.29 -35.00
CA PRO A 129 22.75 36.67 -35.93
C PRO A 129 24.00 37.55 -36.06
N ALA A 130 25.17 36.91 -36.08
CA ALA A 130 26.44 37.57 -36.36
C ALA A 130 26.65 37.67 -37.88
N CYS A 131 27.25 38.80 -38.27
CA CYS A 131 27.64 39.30 -39.60
C CYS A 131 26.53 39.95 -40.45
#